data_AF-A0A7X9N6X8-F1
#
_entry.id   AF-A0A7X9N6X8-F1
#
_cell.length_a   1.000
_cell.length_b   1.000
_cell.length_c   1.000
_cell.angle_alpha   90.00
_cell.angle_beta   90.00
_cell.angle_gamma   90.00
#
_symmetry.space_group_name_H-M   'P 1'
#
loop_
_entity.id
_entity.type
_entity.pdbx_description
1 polymer ?
#
loop_
_entity_poly.entity_id
_entity_poly.type
_entity_poly.pdbx_seq_one_letter_code
_entity_poly.pdbx_strand_id
1 'polypeptide(L)'
;TGFVNLNDTGSNRTVYYNSKGQMQYGWQTINGKTYYFNVWTGDMTKGEGKIDGSWYYFGTNGVMQTGFVNLNDTGSNRTVYYNSKGQMQYGWQTINGKTYYFNVWTGAMYKNENKIGNYWYYFGNDGVMRTGFVTLTDTGKTRVVYYNSKGQLQYGQQTINNKTYYFNIWTGEKETGVVYNANTKLLQYYGESDGSLNKGTVSINGKSYTLDSNGNIPLTNGENQVNGNWYLYDSSAKKLKTGFQSVSGNRTVYYDPDTAIMVHGEKQINGNWYYFNQWTGAEAISTFIKLSDGRNVYYDGQGHMLKGWQTINGNTFYFDLANGNMYTGTHYIDGTKHAFASDGVEDTWGWPFPADGRGYFTGAQLFGVNAGGEFRLNGFHDGLDFGSIDHPGYEVHAVHKGTVTAIGYASGLDWYVLIDTGEYLTVYQEAFSSRSNIWVSVGQQVNVGDVIGGRTTAHLHLGITRQKNFSVALANSFNNNGTWINPLTLLGN
;
A
#
# COMPACT_ATOMS: atom_id res chain seq x y z
N THR A 1 56.44 -40.35 24.68
CA THR A 1 56.78 -39.13 23.90
C THR A 1 55.86 -39.10 22.67
N GLY A 2 55.73 -37.97 21.98
CA GLY A 2 54.76 -37.81 20.89
C GLY A 2 53.39 -37.34 21.36
N PHE A 3 52.39 -37.43 20.47
CA PHE A 3 50.99 -37.12 20.78
C PHE A 3 50.38 -38.20 21.69
N VAL A 4 49.71 -37.77 22.75
CA VAL A 4 49.08 -38.66 23.75
C VAL A 4 47.67 -38.17 24.04
N ASN A 5 46.70 -39.08 24.07
CA ASN A 5 45.35 -38.77 24.53
C ASN A 5 45.25 -39.08 26.02
N LEU A 6 44.83 -38.11 26.81
CA LEU A 6 44.62 -38.24 28.26
C LEU A 6 43.13 -38.14 28.57
N ASN A 7 42.69 -38.90 29.57
CA ASN A 7 41.35 -38.83 30.15
C ASN A 7 41.45 -38.61 31.67
N ASP A 8 42.13 -37.52 32.04
CA ASP A 8 42.54 -37.19 33.41
C ASP A 8 41.79 -35.98 33.97
N THR A 9 40.94 -35.34 33.17
CA THR A 9 40.22 -34.10 33.50
C THR A 9 38.69 -34.24 33.38
N GLY A 10 38.19 -35.47 33.22
CA GLY A 10 36.77 -35.72 32.90
C GLY A 10 36.41 -35.48 31.43
N SER A 11 37.39 -35.13 30.59
CA SER A 11 37.28 -35.00 29.14
C SER A 11 38.53 -35.54 28.45
N ASN A 12 38.38 -36.09 27.23
CA ASN A 12 39.51 -36.52 26.41
C ASN A 12 40.25 -35.30 25.85
N ARG A 13 41.53 -35.15 26.22
CA ARG A 13 42.42 -34.11 25.71
C ARG A 13 43.62 -34.71 24.99
N THR A 14 44.14 -34.03 23.96
CA THR A 14 45.34 -34.48 23.24
C THR A 14 46.50 -33.57 23.64
N VAL A 15 47.60 -34.14 24.15
CA VAL A 15 48.81 -33.39 24.54
C VAL A 15 50.03 -33.89 23.75
N TYR A 16 51.15 -33.16 23.78
CA TYR A 16 52.39 -33.59 23.14
C TYR A 16 53.57 -33.60 24.11
N TYR A 17 54.30 -34.72 24.16
CA TYR A 17 55.52 -34.88 24.95
C TYR A 17 56.76 -34.90 24.04
N ASN A 18 57.74 -34.04 24.30
CA ASN A 18 58.99 -34.01 23.53
C ASN A 18 59.84 -35.29 23.75
N SER A 19 61.00 -35.38 23.09
CA SER A 19 61.90 -36.55 23.19
C SER A 19 62.44 -36.82 24.60
N LYS A 20 62.40 -35.82 25.49
CA LYS A 20 62.78 -35.93 26.91
C LYS A 20 61.60 -36.26 27.83
N GLY A 21 60.41 -36.51 27.28
CA GLY A 21 59.21 -36.81 28.07
C GLY A 21 58.59 -35.58 28.75
N GLN A 22 58.89 -34.37 28.29
CA GLN A 22 58.31 -33.13 28.84
C GLN A 22 57.08 -32.71 28.03
N MET A 23 55.95 -32.43 28.70
CA MET A 23 54.74 -31.92 28.06
C MET A 23 54.98 -30.52 27.47
N GLN A 24 54.54 -30.30 26.23
CA GLN A 24 54.70 -29.03 25.52
C GLN A 24 53.44 -28.18 25.59
N TYR A 25 53.65 -26.86 25.51
CA TYR A 25 52.62 -25.82 25.63
C TYR A 25 52.83 -24.74 24.56
N GLY A 26 51.80 -23.96 24.28
CA GLY A 26 51.82 -22.88 23.30
C GLY A 26 52.05 -23.38 21.87
N TRP A 27 52.65 -22.52 21.05
CA TRP A 27 52.97 -22.80 19.65
C TRP A 27 54.08 -23.85 19.52
N GLN A 28 53.81 -24.90 18.74
CA GLN A 28 54.75 -25.99 18.51
C GLN A 28 54.79 -26.38 17.04
N THR A 29 56.00 -26.51 16.48
CA THR A 29 56.21 -27.04 15.13
C THR A 29 56.70 -28.48 15.23
N ILE A 30 55.87 -29.42 14.81
CA ILE A 30 56.13 -30.86 14.92
C ILE A 30 56.05 -31.46 13.53
N ASN A 31 57.15 -32.03 13.04
CA ASN A 31 57.27 -32.61 11.69
C ASN A 31 56.80 -31.64 10.59
N GLY A 32 57.20 -30.36 10.69
CA GLY A 32 56.85 -29.32 9.73
C GLY A 32 55.41 -28.80 9.80
N LYS A 33 54.61 -29.25 10.77
CA LYS A 33 53.23 -28.80 11.00
C LYS A 33 53.13 -27.99 12.29
N THR A 34 52.36 -26.90 12.26
CA THR A 34 52.17 -26.02 13.41
C THR A 34 50.93 -26.40 14.20
N TYR A 35 51.07 -26.49 15.52
CA TYR A 35 50.02 -26.79 16.51
C TYR A 35 50.02 -25.72 17.60
N TYR A 36 48.91 -25.58 18.30
CA TYR A 36 48.85 -24.80 19.54
C TYR A 36 48.30 -25.67 20.67
N PHE A 37 49.07 -25.76 21.75
CA PHE A 37 48.66 -26.43 22.98
C PHE A 37 48.33 -25.37 24.03
N ASN A 38 47.18 -25.49 24.68
CA ASN A 38 46.74 -24.56 25.70
C ASN A 38 47.83 -24.39 26.77
N VAL A 39 48.19 -23.16 27.09
CA VAL A 39 49.36 -22.87 27.94
C VAL A 39 49.24 -23.31 29.40
N TRP A 40 48.03 -23.64 29.86
CA TRP A 40 47.76 -24.08 31.23
C TRP A 40 47.59 -25.59 31.33
N THR A 41 46.86 -26.16 30.37
CA THR A 41 46.46 -27.56 30.41
C THR A 41 47.30 -28.45 29.51
N GLY A 42 47.94 -27.88 28.49
CA GLY A 42 48.65 -28.62 27.44
C GLY A 42 47.72 -29.24 26.39
N ASP A 43 46.41 -28.98 26.44
CA ASP A 43 45.44 -29.54 25.49
C ASP A 43 45.59 -28.92 24.08
N MET A 44 45.57 -29.75 23.05
CA MET A 44 45.71 -29.36 21.65
C MET A 44 44.45 -28.64 21.16
N THR A 45 44.63 -27.41 20.68
CA THR A 45 43.53 -26.63 20.13
C THR A 45 43.05 -27.22 18.79
N LYS A 46 41.73 -27.27 18.62
CA LYS A 46 41.01 -27.67 17.40
C LYS A 46 39.90 -26.65 17.14
N GLY A 47 39.52 -26.47 15.88
CA GLY A 47 38.55 -25.46 15.47
C GLY A 47 39.12 -24.04 15.48
N GLU A 48 38.24 -23.05 15.52
CA GLU A 48 38.62 -21.63 15.65
C GLU A 48 39.13 -21.33 17.07
N GLY A 49 40.29 -20.67 17.17
CA GLY A 49 40.88 -20.25 18.44
C GLY A 49 41.43 -18.83 18.36
N LYS A 50 41.08 -17.98 19.34
CA LYS A 50 41.63 -16.63 19.47
C LYS A 50 42.87 -16.66 20.36
N ILE A 51 44.03 -16.39 19.78
CA ILE A 51 45.34 -16.45 20.43
C ILE A 51 46.04 -15.11 20.17
N ASP A 52 46.51 -14.45 21.23
CA ASP A 52 47.22 -13.16 21.17
C ASP A 52 46.51 -12.11 20.29
N GLY A 53 45.18 -12.03 20.43
CA GLY A 53 44.34 -11.08 19.72
C GLY A 53 43.97 -11.47 18.28
N SER A 54 44.60 -12.50 17.69
CA SER A 54 44.30 -12.98 16.34
C SER A 54 43.49 -14.28 16.36
N TRP A 55 42.61 -14.45 15.37
CA TRP A 55 41.90 -15.71 15.17
C TRP A 55 42.72 -16.65 14.28
N TYR A 56 42.76 -17.92 14.65
CA TYR A 56 43.41 -19.03 13.94
C TYR A 56 42.41 -20.17 13.79
N TYR A 57 42.62 -21.02 12.79
CA TYR A 57 41.85 -22.27 12.66
C TYR A 57 42.77 -23.47 12.67
N PHE A 58 42.48 -24.42 13.55
CA PHE A 58 43.18 -25.69 13.65
C PHE A 58 42.24 -26.79 13.18
N GLY A 59 42.67 -27.60 12.22
CA GLY A 59 41.87 -28.72 11.72
C GLY A 59 41.55 -29.72 12.83
N THR A 60 40.74 -30.74 12.52
CA THR A 60 40.37 -31.79 13.48
C THR A 60 41.58 -32.58 14.03
N ASN A 61 42.69 -32.58 13.28
CA ASN A 61 43.99 -33.15 13.66
C ASN A 61 44.89 -32.15 14.43
N GLY A 62 44.41 -30.95 14.75
CA GLY A 62 45.14 -29.89 15.46
C GLY A 62 46.13 -29.10 14.61
N VAL A 63 46.24 -29.38 13.31
CA VAL A 63 47.16 -28.67 12.41
C VAL A 63 46.57 -27.31 12.04
N MET A 64 47.33 -26.24 12.29
CA MET A 64 46.96 -24.87 11.91
C MET A 64 46.78 -24.77 10.38
N GLN A 65 45.68 -24.17 9.95
CA GLN A 65 45.37 -23.93 8.55
C GLN A 65 45.77 -22.52 8.12
N THR A 66 46.11 -22.38 6.84
CA THR A 66 46.40 -21.10 6.17
C THR A 66 45.67 -21.07 4.82
N GLY A 67 45.51 -19.89 4.22
CA GLY A 67 44.81 -19.70 2.96
C GLY A 67 43.28 -19.63 3.13
N PHE A 68 42.55 -19.93 2.06
CA PHE A 68 41.09 -19.98 2.09
C PHE A 68 40.60 -21.22 2.84
N VAL A 69 39.70 -21.03 3.80
CA VAL A 69 39.11 -22.10 4.60
C VAL A 69 37.60 -21.94 4.62
N ASN A 70 36.86 -23.03 4.37
CA ASN A 70 35.42 -23.10 4.55
C ASN A 70 35.10 -23.68 5.94
N LEU A 71 34.55 -22.84 6.81
CA LEU A 71 34.26 -23.15 8.21
C LEU A 71 32.85 -23.72 8.37
N ASN A 72 32.63 -24.90 7.80
CA ASN A 72 31.32 -25.56 7.80
C ASN A 72 30.96 -26.16 9.17
N ASP A 73 31.96 -26.37 10.01
CA ASP A 73 31.88 -26.96 11.36
C ASP A 73 31.54 -25.95 12.46
N THR A 74 31.53 -24.65 12.14
CA THR A 74 31.27 -23.55 13.10
C THR A 74 29.80 -23.17 13.21
N GLY A 75 28.90 -23.85 12.48
CA GLY A 75 27.47 -23.50 12.40
C GLY A 75 27.14 -22.27 11.55
N SER A 76 28.16 -21.53 11.07
CA SER A 76 27.99 -20.29 10.28
C SER A 76 28.29 -20.44 8.78
N ASN A 77 28.79 -21.61 8.34
CA ASN A 77 29.14 -21.97 6.96
C ASN A 77 29.69 -20.79 6.14
N ARG A 78 30.88 -20.32 6.52
CA ARG A 78 31.54 -19.16 5.89
C ARG A 78 32.91 -19.51 5.33
N THR A 79 33.26 -18.89 4.20
CA THR A 79 34.64 -18.89 3.69
C THR A 79 35.39 -17.74 4.34
N VAL A 80 36.58 -18.01 4.89
CA VAL A 80 37.49 -17.01 5.48
C VAL A 80 38.89 -17.16 4.87
N TYR A 81 39.79 -16.22 5.15
CA TYR A 81 41.19 -16.32 4.73
C TYR A 81 42.15 -16.14 5.90
N TYR A 82 43.05 -17.11 6.08
CA TYR A 82 44.13 -17.07 7.05
C TYR A 82 45.45 -16.74 6.32
N ASN A 83 46.20 -15.74 6.78
CA ASN A 83 47.48 -15.37 6.14
C ASN A 83 48.55 -16.46 6.33
N SER A 84 49.77 -16.23 5.82
CA SER A 84 50.88 -17.20 5.95
C SER A 84 51.32 -17.48 7.39
N LYS A 85 50.95 -16.62 8.35
CA LYS A 85 51.16 -16.84 9.79
C LYS A 85 49.95 -17.51 10.46
N GLY A 86 48.90 -17.85 9.71
CA GLY A 86 47.67 -18.45 10.22
C GLY A 86 46.67 -17.47 10.82
N GLN A 87 46.85 -16.17 10.66
CA GLN A 87 45.95 -15.15 11.24
C GLN A 87 44.80 -14.83 10.29
N MET A 88 43.56 -14.86 10.78
CA MET A 88 42.37 -14.52 9.98
C MET A 88 42.44 -13.06 9.50
N GLN A 89 42.12 -12.84 8.23
CA GLN A 89 42.12 -11.52 7.61
C GLN A 89 40.71 -10.93 7.51
N TYR A 90 40.64 -9.60 7.49
CA TYR A 90 39.41 -8.82 7.51
C TYR A 90 39.51 -7.66 6.52
N GLY A 91 38.36 -7.11 6.13
CA GLY A 91 38.27 -5.98 5.21
C GLY A 91 38.82 -6.29 3.81
N TRP A 92 39.35 -5.25 3.16
CA TRP A 92 39.92 -5.35 1.82
C TRP A 92 41.24 -6.13 1.82
N GLN A 93 41.33 -7.16 0.99
CA GLN A 93 42.52 -8.00 0.88
C GLN A 93 42.85 -8.29 -0.59
N THR A 94 44.11 -8.13 -0.95
CA THR A 94 44.64 -8.53 -2.27
C THR A 94 45.40 -9.83 -2.12
N ILE A 95 44.86 -10.92 -2.66
CA ILE A 95 45.41 -12.26 -2.55
C ILE A 95 45.67 -12.77 -3.97
N ASN A 96 46.93 -13.08 -4.27
CA ASN A 96 47.37 -13.54 -5.61
C ASN A 96 46.88 -12.61 -6.76
N GLY A 97 46.97 -11.30 -6.55
CA GLY A 97 46.56 -10.29 -7.54
C GLY A 97 45.06 -10.08 -7.68
N LYS A 98 44.23 -10.76 -6.87
CA LYS A 98 42.77 -10.62 -6.87
C LYS A 98 42.30 -9.92 -5.60
N THR A 99 41.31 -9.04 -5.71
CA THR A 99 40.77 -8.28 -4.57
C THR A 99 39.54 -8.97 -4.00
N TYR A 100 39.53 -9.11 -2.68
CA TYR A 100 38.45 -9.70 -1.88
C TYR A 100 38.05 -8.70 -0.78
N TYR A 101 36.84 -8.88 -0.24
CA TYR A 101 36.44 -8.23 0.99
C TYR A 101 35.96 -9.27 2.00
N PHE A 102 36.51 -9.23 3.19
CA PHE A 102 36.11 -10.08 4.31
C PHE A 102 35.38 -9.22 5.34
N ASN A 103 34.25 -9.70 5.85
CA ASN A 103 33.47 -9.02 6.88
C ASN A 103 34.39 -8.63 8.05
N VAL A 104 34.35 -7.38 8.48
CA VAL A 104 35.27 -6.88 9.52
C VAL A 104 35.03 -7.46 10.92
N TRP A 105 33.90 -8.11 11.14
CA TRP A 105 33.54 -8.72 12.42
C TRP A 105 33.70 -10.24 12.39
N THR A 106 33.26 -10.89 11.32
CA THR A 106 33.17 -12.35 11.23
C THR A 106 34.27 -12.97 10.36
N GLY A 107 35.01 -12.16 9.59
CA GLY A 107 35.96 -12.65 8.60
C GLY A 107 35.32 -13.32 7.38
N ALA A 108 33.99 -13.36 7.28
CA ALA A 108 33.29 -14.02 6.17
C ALA A 108 33.55 -13.29 4.84
N MET A 109 33.96 -14.03 3.81
CA MET A 109 34.20 -13.52 2.46
C MET A 109 32.88 -13.06 1.82
N TYR A 110 32.87 -11.83 1.31
CA TYR A 110 31.71 -11.27 0.62
C TYR A 110 31.53 -11.89 -0.78
N LYS A 111 30.27 -12.04 -1.17
CA LYS A 111 29.79 -12.50 -2.48
C LYS A 111 28.58 -11.67 -2.88
N ASN A 112 28.29 -11.63 -4.17
CA ASN A 112 27.23 -10.83 -4.79
C ASN A 112 27.40 -9.32 -4.56
N GLU A 113 26.33 -8.55 -4.77
CA GLU A 113 26.34 -7.10 -4.57
C GLU A 113 26.32 -6.75 -3.09
N ASN A 114 27.24 -5.89 -2.67
CA ASN A 114 27.34 -5.40 -1.30
C ASN A 114 27.66 -3.92 -1.28
N LYS A 115 27.01 -3.19 -0.37
CA LYS A 115 27.33 -1.79 -0.08
C LYS A 115 28.41 -1.73 0.99
N ILE A 116 29.55 -1.14 0.66
CA ILE A 116 30.68 -0.95 1.58
C ILE A 116 31.01 0.54 1.63
N GLY A 117 30.73 1.16 2.78
CA GLY A 117 30.72 2.62 2.90
C GLY A 117 29.65 3.23 1.98
N ASN A 118 30.05 4.17 1.13
CA ASN A 118 29.14 4.88 0.21
C ASN A 118 28.97 4.21 -1.15
N TYR A 119 29.71 3.13 -1.43
CA TYR A 119 29.78 2.54 -2.77
C TYR A 119 29.27 1.10 -2.77
N TRP A 120 28.63 0.73 -3.88
CA TRP A 120 28.27 -0.65 -4.17
C TRP A 120 29.40 -1.34 -4.92
N TYR A 121 29.66 -2.60 -4.58
CA TYR A 121 30.66 -3.48 -5.18
C TYR A 121 30.01 -4.82 -5.50
N TYR A 122 30.49 -5.50 -6.54
CA TYR A 122 30.07 -6.85 -6.85
C TYR A 122 31.23 -7.83 -6.68
N PHE A 123 31.00 -8.87 -5.88
CA PHE A 123 31.94 -9.98 -5.70
C PHE A 123 31.35 -11.22 -6.35
N GLY A 124 32.12 -11.92 -7.19
CA GLY A 124 31.65 -13.16 -7.80
C GLY A 124 31.41 -14.27 -6.77
N ASN A 125 30.89 -15.41 -7.22
CA ASN A 125 30.75 -16.61 -6.36
C ASN A 125 32.09 -17.11 -5.79
N ASP A 126 33.18 -16.79 -6.49
CA ASP A 126 34.57 -17.01 -6.08
C ASP A 126 35.10 -15.95 -5.09
N GLY A 127 34.28 -14.97 -4.71
CA GLY A 127 34.62 -13.85 -3.82
C GLY A 127 35.46 -12.75 -4.46
N VAL A 128 35.80 -12.87 -5.74
CA VAL A 128 36.65 -11.89 -6.43
C VAL A 128 35.82 -10.67 -6.81
N MET A 129 36.30 -9.49 -6.43
CA MET A 129 35.70 -8.21 -6.82
C MET A 129 35.71 -8.05 -8.35
N ARG A 130 34.57 -7.71 -8.93
CA ARG A 130 34.43 -7.48 -10.37
C ARG A 130 34.52 -5.99 -10.70
N THR A 131 35.04 -5.71 -11.89
CA THR A 131 35.15 -4.39 -12.50
C THR A 131 34.66 -4.48 -13.96
N GLY A 132 34.38 -3.35 -14.58
CA GLY A 132 33.86 -3.29 -15.95
C GLY A 132 32.36 -3.56 -16.02
N PHE A 133 31.88 -3.96 -17.20
CA PHE A 133 30.50 -4.35 -17.40
C PHE A 133 30.21 -5.67 -16.72
N VAL A 134 29.11 -5.72 -15.96
CA VAL A 134 28.65 -6.92 -15.25
C VAL A 134 27.16 -7.09 -15.52
N THR A 135 26.75 -8.31 -15.87
CA THR A 135 25.35 -8.71 -15.95
C THR A 135 24.95 -9.33 -14.62
N LEU A 136 23.94 -8.76 -13.98
CA LEU A 136 23.43 -9.17 -12.68
C LEU A 136 22.02 -9.73 -12.86
N THR A 137 21.72 -10.84 -12.19
CA THR A 137 20.38 -11.44 -12.16
C THR A 137 19.87 -11.40 -10.72
N ASP A 138 18.87 -10.57 -10.46
CA ASP A 138 18.22 -10.45 -9.15
C ASP A 138 16.72 -10.73 -9.30
N THR A 139 16.17 -11.68 -8.54
CA THR A 139 14.73 -12.01 -8.53
C THR A 139 14.07 -12.15 -9.92
N GLY A 140 14.78 -12.70 -10.91
CA GLY A 140 14.27 -12.87 -12.27
C GLY A 140 14.39 -11.64 -13.18
N LYS A 141 14.92 -10.51 -12.67
CA LYS A 141 15.32 -9.35 -13.49
C LYS A 141 16.82 -9.41 -13.79
N THR A 142 17.17 -9.25 -15.06
CA THR A 142 18.57 -9.11 -15.47
C THR A 142 18.86 -7.64 -15.73
N ARG A 143 19.91 -7.09 -15.12
CA ARG A 143 20.41 -5.74 -15.41
C ARG A 143 21.89 -5.78 -15.77
N VAL A 144 22.30 -4.93 -16.71
CA VAL A 144 23.72 -4.71 -17.02
C VAL A 144 24.17 -3.46 -16.31
N VAL A 145 25.27 -3.51 -15.57
CA VAL A 145 25.82 -2.38 -14.82
C VAL A 145 27.30 -2.19 -15.12
N TYR A 146 27.91 -1.11 -14.63
CA TYR A 146 29.35 -0.89 -14.77
C TYR A 146 30.02 -0.54 -13.44
N TYR A 147 31.06 -1.29 -13.11
CA TYR A 147 31.92 -1.07 -11.97
C TYR A 147 33.24 -0.44 -12.43
N ASN A 148 33.66 0.68 -11.84
CA ASN A 148 34.90 1.36 -12.24
C ASN A 148 36.16 0.53 -11.87
N SER A 149 37.36 1.04 -12.16
CA SER A 149 38.62 0.35 -11.85
C SER A 149 38.87 0.12 -10.35
N LYS A 150 38.16 0.84 -9.47
CA LYS A 150 38.16 0.63 -8.02
C LYS A 150 37.05 -0.33 -7.57
N GLY A 151 36.27 -0.90 -8.49
CA GLY A 151 35.15 -1.80 -8.22
C GLY A 151 33.88 -1.11 -7.76
N GLN A 152 33.75 0.21 -7.94
CA GLN A 152 32.59 0.98 -7.48
C GLN A 152 31.54 1.07 -8.58
N LEU A 153 30.28 0.74 -8.27
CA LEU A 153 29.15 0.87 -9.20
C LEU A 153 29.00 2.33 -9.68
N GLN A 154 28.85 2.51 -10.99
CA GLN A 154 28.69 3.83 -11.61
C GLN A 154 27.23 4.15 -11.93
N TYR A 155 26.93 5.45 -11.97
CA TYR A 155 25.60 6.03 -12.17
C TYR A 155 25.69 7.21 -13.14
N GLY A 156 24.55 7.59 -13.71
CA GLY A 156 24.43 8.69 -14.66
C GLY A 156 25.24 8.46 -15.94
N GLN A 157 25.55 9.56 -16.62
CA GLN A 157 26.31 9.51 -17.87
C GLN A 157 27.79 9.20 -17.62
N GLN A 158 28.32 8.17 -18.30
CA GLN A 158 29.71 7.72 -18.16
C GLN A 158 30.34 7.46 -19.53
N THR A 159 31.59 7.90 -19.73
CA THR A 159 32.36 7.59 -20.94
C THR A 159 33.33 6.45 -20.68
N ILE A 160 33.14 5.33 -21.37
CA ILE A 160 33.89 4.09 -21.22
C ILE A 160 34.38 3.68 -22.61
N ASN A 161 35.70 3.57 -22.78
CA ASN A 161 36.34 3.19 -24.06
C ASN A 161 35.81 3.99 -25.26
N ASN A 162 35.78 5.33 -25.15
CA ASN A 162 35.28 6.28 -26.16
C ASN A 162 33.78 6.17 -26.51
N LYS A 163 33.01 5.34 -25.79
CA LYS A 163 31.55 5.30 -25.88
C LYS A 163 30.93 5.88 -24.63
N THR A 164 29.87 6.67 -24.78
CA THR A 164 29.12 7.25 -23.65
C THR A 164 27.90 6.38 -23.37
N TYR A 165 27.67 6.03 -22.11
CA TYR A 165 26.53 5.25 -21.62
C TYR A 165 25.78 6.05 -20.57
N TYR A 166 24.52 5.70 -20.29
CA TYR A 166 23.81 6.18 -19.11
C TYR A 166 23.47 5.02 -18.21
N PHE A 167 23.79 5.16 -16.94
CA PHE A 167 23.41 4.22 -15.90
C PHE A 167 22.35 4.87 -15.03
N ASN A 168 21.23 4.20 -14.82
CA ASN A 168 20.13 4.67 -13.98
C ASN A 168 20.68 5.17 -12.63
N ILE A 169 20.27 6.37 -12.20
CA ILE A 169 20.84 7.01 -11.01
C ILE A 169 20.47 6.32 -9.69
N TRP A 170 19.47 5.45 -9.69
CA TRP A 170 19.01 4.69 -8.53
C TRP A 170 19.51 3.25 -8.55
N THR A 171 19.44 2.60 -9.72
CA THR A 171 19.69 1.16 -9.85
C THR A 171 21.05 0.82 -10.45
N GLY A 172 21.74 1.78 -11.07
CA GLY A 172 22.98 1.55 -11.82
C GLY A 172 22.79 0.78 -13.12
N GLU A 173 21.54 0.47 -13.53
CA GLU A 173 21.21 -0.25 -14.75
C GLU A 173 21.57 0.57 -16.00
N LYS A 174 22.26 -0.06 -16.96
CA LYS A 174 22.62 0.56 -18.24
C LYS A 174 21.34 0.77 -19.06
N GLU A 175 20.98 2.03 -19.24
CA GLU A 175 19.77 2.44 -19.97
C GLU A 175 19.97 2.35 -21.49
N THR A 176 18.87 2.12 -22.20
CA THR A 176 18.79 2.13 -23.66
C THR A 176 17.53 2.89 -24.11
N GLY A 177 17.43 3.22 -25.40
CA GLY A 177 16.33 3.99 -25.97
C GLY A 177 16.35 5.47 -25.56
N VAL A 178 15.17 6.03 -25.33
CA VAL A 178 14.99 7.42 -24.89
C VAL A 178 15.21 7.51 -23.39
N VAL A 179 16.20 8.30 -22.98
CA VAL A 179 16.61 8.43 -21.58
C VAL A 179 16.55 9.88 -21.15
N TYR A 180 15.93 10.12 -19.99
CA TYR A 180 15.96 11.42 -19.33
C TYR A 180 17.24 11.56 -18.50
N ASN A 181 18.10 12.50 -18.89
CA ASN A 181 19.30 12.79 -18.14
C ASN A 181 18.97 13.77 -16.99
N ALA A 182 18.89 13.22 -15.78
CA ALA A 182 18.53 14.00 -14.58
C ALA A 182 19.46 15.19 -14.28
N ASN A 183 20.70 15.20 -14.77
CA ASN A 183 21.65 16.30 -14.55
C ASN A 183 21.41 17.46 -15.53
N THR A 184 21.25 17.15 -16.81
CA THR A 184 21.02 18.17 -17.85
C THR A 184 19.54 18.56 -17.96
N LYS A 185 18.64 17.71 -17.46
CA LYS A 185 17.18 17.81 -17.57
C LYS A 185 16.70 17.75 -19.03
N LEU A 186 17.37 16.95 -19.86
CA LEU A 186 17.08 16.78 -21.29
C LEU A 186 16.94 15.30 -21.65
N LEU A 187 16.29 15.02 -22.80
CA LEU A 187 16.22 13.66 -23.35
C LEU A 187 17.41 13.41 -24.27
N GLN A 188 18.00 12.23 -24.13
CA GLN A 188 19.05 11.70 -24.99
C GLN A 188 18.64 10.33 -25.52
N TYR A 189 19.26 9.88 -26.61
CA TYR A 189 19.00 8.56 -27.17
C TYR A 189 20.22 7.64 -27.07
N TYR A 190 20.06 6.52 -26.36
CA TYR A 190 21.07 5.47 -26.21
C TYR A 190 20.67 4.27 -27.05
N GLY A 191 21.57 3.77 -27.91
CA GLY A 191 21.22 2.76 -28.91
C GLY A 191 20.73 1.45 -28.27
N GLU A 192 19.67 0.85 -28.81
CA GLU A 192 19.11 -0.39 -28.25
C GLU A 192 20.07 -1.58 -28.32
N SER A 193 20.96 -1.61 -29.33
CA SER A 193 21.89 -2.72 -29.57
C SER A 193 23.06 -2.76 -28.58
N ASP A 194 23.60 -1.61 -28.19
CA ASP A 194 24.80 -1.54 -27.35
C ASP A 194 24.69 -0.61 -26.13
N GLY A 195 23.67 0.26 -26.07
CA GLY A 195 23.42 1.24 -25.02
C GLY A 195 24.28 2.49 -25.11
N SER A 196 24.99 2.72 -26.22
CA SER A 196 25.82 3.91 -26.38
C SER A 196 25.04 5.13 -26.88
N LEU A 197 25.42 6.32 -26.44
CA LEU A 197 24.82 7.60 -26.81
C LEU A 197 24.94 7.84 -28.32
N ASN A 198 23.82 8.06 -28.99
CA ASN A 198 23.78 8.45 -30.39
C ASN A 198 23.88 9.98 -30.53
N LYS A 199 24.51 10.42 -31.62
CA LYS A 199 24.65 11.85 -31.99
C LYS A 199 24.25 12.14 -33.43
N GLY A 200 23.68 11.16 -34.13
CA GLY A 200 23.24 11.27 -35.51
C GLY A 200 21.72 11.31 -35.63
N THR A 201 21.20 10.92 -36.79
CA THR A 201 19.77 10.73 -37.01
C THR A 201 19.32 9.37 -36.49
N VAL A 202 18.25 9.33 -35.71
CA VAL A 202 17.65 8.12 -35.14
C VAL A 202 16.15 8.04 -35.46
N SER A 203 15.62 6.83 -35.60
CA SER A 203 14.18 6.59 -35.76
C SER A 203 13.61 6.06 -34.45
N ILE A 204 12.63 6.77 -33.88
CA ILE A 204 11.98 6.43 -32.60
C ILE A 204 10.49 6.34 -32.87
N ASN A 205 9.90 5.14 -32.72
CA ASN A 205 8.50 4.83 -33.08
C ASN A 205 8.11 5.34 -34.49
N GLY A 206 8.99 5.14 -35.47
CA GLY A 206 8.76 5.54 -36.87
C GLY A 206 8.95 7.03 -37.18
N LYS A 207 9.24 7.87 -36.18
CA LYS A 207 9.57 9.29 -36.38
C LYS A 207 11.08 9.50 -36.35
N SER A 208 11.59 10.24 -37.32
CA SER A 208 13.01 10.57 -37.44
C SER A 208 13.36 11.80 -36.59
N TYR A 209 14.46 11.70 -35.83
CA TYR A 209 15.02 12.78 -35.02
C TYR A 209 16.50 12.95 -35.34
N THR A 210 16.92 14.17 -35.68
CA THR A 210 18.35 14.53 -35.79
C THR A 210 18.80 15.09 -34.45
N LEU A 211 19.65 14.34 -33.75
CA LEU A 211 20.14 14.69 -32.41
C LEU A 211 21.17 15.82 -32.49
N ASP A 212 21.31 16.60 -31.40
CA ASP A 212 22.36 17.62 -31.31
C ASP A 212 23.76 17.01 -31.04
N SER A 213 24.78 17.86 -30.95
CA SER A 213 26.18 17.43 -30.70
C SER A 213 26.41 16.74 -29.34
N ASN A 214 25.48 16.92 -28.41
CA ASN A 214 25.43 16.27 -27.10
C ASN A 214 24.51 15.04 -27.08
N GLY A 215 23.91 14.68 -28.23
CA GLY A 215 23.00 13.56 -28.38
C GLY A 215 21.59 13.83 -27.84
N ASN A 216 21.24 15.11 -27.61
CA ASN A 216 19.92 15.46 -27.12
C ASN A 216 18.89 15.39 -28.24
N ILE A 217 17.69 14.93 -27.88
CA ILE A 217 16.52 14.92 -28.77
C ILE A 217 15.98 16.35 -28.86
N PRO A 218 15.81 16.93 -30.07
CA PRO A 218 15.25 18.27 -30.23
C PRO A 218 13.77 18.30 -29.87
N LEU A 219 13.38 19.26 -29.03
CA LEU A 219 12.01 19.46 -28.55
C LEU A 219 11.54 20.88 -28.85
N THR A 220 10.24 21.06 -29.11
CA THR A 220 9.63 22.39 -29.24
C THR A 220 9.12 22.88 -27.89
N ASN A 221 8.95 24.19 -27.69
CA ASN A 221 8.40 24.70 -26.43
C ASN A 221 6.99 24.11 -26.18
N GLY A 222 6.73 23.65 -24.95
CA GLY A 222 5.47 23.02 -24.57
C GLY A 222 5.51 21.49 -24.56
N GLU A 223 4.35 20.87 -24.76
CA GLU A 223 4.16 19.42 -24.66
C GLU A 223 4.69 18.71 -25.92
N ASN A 224 5.55 17.71 -25.72
CA ASN A 224 6.16 16.91 -26.77
C ASN A 224 5.92 15.43 -26.50
N GLN A 225 5.47 14.69 -27.52
CA GLN A 225 5.38 13.24 -27.45
C GLN A 225 6.61 12.59 -28.09
N VAL A 226 7.35 11.79 -27.32
CA VAL A 226 8.54 11.06 -27.76
C VAL A 226 8.45 9.63 -27.24
N ASN A 227 8.59 8.65 -28.13
CA ASN A 227 8.46 7.23 -27.81
C ASN A 227 7.15 6.87 -27.05
N GLY A 228 6.02 7.49 -27.44
CA GLY A 228 4.72 7.30 -26.79
C GLY A 228 4.52 8.07 -25.47
N ASN A 229 5.59 8.60 -24.88
CA ASN A 229 5.54 9.34 -23.62
C ASN A 229 5.48 10.85 -23.84
N TRP A 230 4.79 11.56 -22.95
CA TRP A 230 4.65 13.02 -22.99
C TRP A 230 5.66 13.69 -22.06
N TYR A 231 6.28 14.77 -22.55
CA TYR A 231 7.27 15.58 -21.84
C TYR A 231 6.96 17.06 -22.02
N LEU A 232 7.22 17.89 -21.01
CA LEU A 232 7.04 19.35 -21.10
C LEU A 232 8.40 20.05 -21.21
N TYR A 233 8.66 20.70 -22.33
CA TYR A 233 9.91 21.40 -22.58
C TYR A 233 9.75 22.92 -22.46
N ASP A 234 10.68 23.55 -21.75
CA ASP A 234 10.80 25.01 -21.65
C ASP A 234 11.96 25.48 -22.53
N SER A 235 11.64 26.17 -23.63
CA SER A 235 12.67 26.67 -24.55
C SER A 235 13.51 27.80 -23.98
N SER A 236 12.99 28.56 -23.00
CA SER A 236 13.71 29.66 -22.36
C SER A 236 14.74 29.12 -21.38
N ALA A 237 14.36 28.12 -20.57
CA ALA A 237 15.25 27.44 -19.63
C ALA A 237 16.13 26.37 -20.29
N LYS A 238 15.80 25.95 -21.52
CA LYS A 238 16.43 24.86 -22.28
C LYS A 238 16.43 23.53 -21.53
N LYS A 239 15.33 23.20 -20.85
CA LYS A 239 15.18 22.03 -19.98
C LYS A 239 13.75 21.51 -19.98
N LEU A 240 13.59 20.23 -19.66
CA LEU A 240 12.29 19.64 -19.34
C LEU A 240 11.82 20.08 -17.95
N LYS A 241 10.54 20.44 -17.85
CA LYS A 241 9.83 20.69 -16.60
C LYS A 241 9.31 19.39 -16.01
N THR A 242 9.27 19.35 -14.68
CA THR A 242 8.77 18.22 -13.88
C THR A 242 7.87 18.73 -12.75
N GLY A 243 7.22 17.83 -12.02
CA GLY A 243 6.24 18.14 -10.98
C GLY A 243 4.89 18.56 -11.56
N PHE A 244 4.08 19.21 -10.72
CA PHE A 244 2.80 19.80 -11.13
C PHE A 244 3.00 20.97 -12.08
N GLN A 245 2.29 20.97 -13.21
CA GLN A 245 2.40 21.97 -14.26
C GLN A 245 1.01 22.33 -14.77
N SER A 246 0.74 23.62 -14.91
CA SER A 246 -0.42 24.11 -15.65
C SER A 246 -0.05 24.18 -17.13
N VAL A 247 -0.81 23.47 -17.96
CA VAL A 247 -0.58 23.36 -19.40
C VAL A 247 -1.81 23.80 -20.19
N SER A 248 -1.71 23.78 -21.52
CA SER A 248 -2.78 24.20 -22.42
C SER A 248 -4.11 23.46 -22.13
N GLY A 249 -5.23 24.18 -22.34
CA GLY A 249 -6.57 23.63 -22.06
C GLY A 249 -6.98 23.69 -20.59
N ASN A 250 -6.35 24.57 -19.79
CA ASN A 250 -6.62 24.74 -18.35
C ASN A 250 -6.48 23.43 -17.56
N ARG A 251 -5.49 22.61 -17.94
CA ARG A 251 -5.20 21.34 -17.26
C ARG A 251 -4.03 21.54 -16.29
N THR A 252 -4.18 21.02 -15.08
CA THR A 252 -3.04 20.71 -14.22
C THR A 252 -2.65 19.27 -14.48
N VAL A 253 -1.37 19.02 -14.75
CA VAL A 253 -0.80 17.70 -15.00
C VAL A 253 0.43 17.50 -14.12
N TYR A 254 0.91 16.27 -13.98
CA TYR A 254 2.13 15.97 -13.25
C TYR A 254 3.14 15.24 -14.11
N TYR A 255 4.36 15.78 -14.20
CA TYR A 255 5.50 15.15 -14.86
C TYR A 255 6.43 14.55 -13.81
N ASP A 256 6.67 13.25 -13.86
CA ASP A 256 7.46 12.54 -12.85
C ASP A 256 8.89 13.10 -12.77
N PRO A 257 9.39 13.53 -11.59
CA PRO A 257 10.72 14.15 -11.47
C PRO A 257 11.91 13.27 -11.85
N ASP A 258 11.76 11.94 -11.77
CA ASP A 258 12.83 10.99 -12.05
C ASP A 258 12.93 10.64 -13.54
N THR A 259 11.80 10.71 -14.27
CA THR A 259 11.72 10.30 -15.68
C THR A 259 11.32 11.43 -16.63
N ALA A 260 10.79 12.54 -16.11
CA ALA A 260 10.11 13.62 -16.80
C ALA A 260 8.90 13.22 -17.64
N ILE A 261 8.38 12.00 -17.47
CA ILE A 261 7.21 11.50 -18.18
C ILE A 261 5.93 12.03 -17.51
N MET A 262 4.96 12.49 -18.31
CA MET A 262 3.62 12.83 -17.80
C MET A 262 2.93 11.61 -17.22
N VAL A 263 2.50 11.71 -15.97
CA VAL A 263 1.80 10.67 -15.26
C VAL A 263 0.35 10.57 -15.75
N HIS A 264 -0.12 9.34 -15.89
CA HIS A 264 -1.51 8.98 -16.18
C HIS A 264 -1.94 7.91 -15.18
N GLY A 265 -3.20 7.93 -14.76
CA GLY A 265 -3.72 7.06 -13.71
C GLY A 265 -3.35 7.54 -12.29
N GLU A 266 -3.39 6.61 -11.34
CA GLU A 266 -3.09 6.89 -9.94
C GLU A 266 -1.58 7.05 -9.69
N LYS A 267 -1.22 8.05 -8.88
CA LYS A 267 0.14 8.25 -8.39
C LYS A 267 0.12 8.81 -6.99
N GLN A 268 0.91 8.20 -6.11
CA GLN A 268 1.17 8.78 -4.79
C GLN A 268 2.28 9.82 -4.88
N ILE A 269 2.00 11.03 -4.39
CA ILE A 269 2.91 12.18 -4.39
C ILE A 269 2.88 12.77 -2.98
N ASN A 270 4.03 12.80 -2.31
CA ASN A 270 4.17 13.32 -0.94
C ASN A 270 3.15 12.75 0.08
N GLY A 271 2.83 11.46 -0.04
CA GLY A 271 1.91 10.75 0.85
C GLY A 271 0.43 10.78 0.40
N ASN A 272 0.04 11.71 -0.47
CA ASN A 272 -1.32 11.79 -0.99
C ASN A 272 -1.46 11.06 -2.32
N TRP A 273 -2.62 10.44 -2.55
CA TRP A 273 -2.95 9.80 -3.83
C TRP A 273 -3.65 10.81 -4.73
N TYR A 274 -3.15 10.92 -5.96
CA TYR A 274 -3.74 11.73 -7.02
C TYR A 274 -4.16 10.81 -8.18
N TYR A 275 -5.08 11.28 -9.00
CA TYR A 275 -5.39 10.65 -10.28
C TYR A 275 -5.26 11.65 -11.41
N PHE A 276 -4.57 11.21 -12.45
CA PHE A 276 -4.41 11.94 -13.70
C PHE A 276 -5.18 11.20 -14.79
N ASN A 277 -6.02 11.90 -15.54
CA ASN A 277 -6.85 11.30 -16.59
C ASN A 277 -6.00 10.46 -17.56
N GLN A 278 -6.47 9.26 -17.90
CA GLN A 278 -5.71 8.30 -18.71
C GLN A 278 -5.35 8.77 -20.13
N TRP A 279 -6.04 9.79 -20.65
CA TRP A 279 -5.83 10.30 -22.00
C TRP A 279 -5.20 11.68 -22.02
N THR A 280 -5.63 12.55 -21.11
CA THR A 280 -5.22 13.95 -21.10
C THR A 280 -4.20 14.26 -20.01
N GLY A 281 -3.96 13.36 -19.06
CA GLY A 281 -3.12 13.63 -17.88
C GLY A 281 -3.69 14.69 -16.93
N ALA A 282 -4.90 15.20 -17.17
CA ALA A 282 -5.51 16.21 -16.31
C ALA A 282 -5.80 15.64 -14.92
N GLU A 283 -5.38 16.35 -13.89
CA GLU A 283 -5.66 16.03 -12.49
C GLU A 283 -7.17 15.98 -12.22
N ALA A 284 -7.62 14.94 -11.53
CA ALA A 284 -8.98 14.84 -11.02
C ALA A 284 -9.10 15.65 -9.72
N ILE A 285 -9.99 16.65 -9.72
CA ILE A 285 -10.31 17.48 -8.56
C ILE A 285 -11.82 17.51 -8.36
N SER A 286 -12.25 17.49 -7.10
CA SER A 286 -13.66 17.53 -6.69
C SER A 286 -14.58 16.58 -7.47
N THR A 287 -14.14 15.34 -7.71
CA THR A 287 -14.85 14.41 -8.61
C THR A 287 -14.69 12.95 -8.22
N PHE A 288 -15.70 12.15 -8.58
CA PHE A 288 -15.66 10.69 -8.49
C PHE A 288 -14.94 10.10 -9.70
N ILE A 289 -14.08 9.11 -9.46
CA ILE A 289 -13.38 8.36 -10.49
C ILE A 289 -13.64 6.87 -10.30
N LYS A 290 -14.11 6.21 -11.35
CA LYS A 290 -14.12 4.75 -11.44
C LYS A 290 -12.78 4.27 -11.99
N LEU A 291 -12.00 3.62 -11.15
CA LEU A 291 -10.67 3.13 -11.48
C LEU A 291 -10.74 1.82 -12.27
N SER A 292 -9.64 1.48 -12.95
CA SER A 292 -9.55 0.27 -13.78
C SER A 292 -9.63 -1.03 -12.98
N ASP A 293 -9.30 -0.99 -11.69
CA ASP A 293 -9.46 -2.13 -10.77
C ASP A 293 -10.88 -2.27 -10.22
N GLY A 294 -11.81 -1.41 -10.67
CA GLY A 294 -13.23 -1.44 -10.30
C GLY A 294 -13.60 -0.57 -9.10
N ARG A 295 -12.62 0.00 -8.38
CA ARG A 295 -12.90 0.92 -7.27
C ARG A 295 -13.60 2.19 -7.75
N ASN A 296 -14.50 2.72 -6.94
CA ASN A 296 -15.00 4.08 -7.09
C ASN A 296 -14.37 4.92 -5.98
N VAL A 297 -13.64 5.98 -6.33
CA VAL A 297 -12.95 6.84 -5.37
C VAL A 297 -13.34 8.29 -5.60
N TYR A 298 -13.08 9.16 -4.62
CA TYR A 298 -13.29 10.60 -4.77
C TYR A 298 -12.00 11.36 -4.52
N TYR A 299 -11.70 12.35 -5.38
CA TYR A 299 -10.59 13.27 -5.19
C TYR A 299 -11.11 14.65 -4.78
N ASP A 300 -10.54 15.23 -3.72
CA ASP A 300 -10.94 16.52 -3.17
C ASP A 300 -10.55 17.70 -4.09
N GLY A 301 -10.85 18.94 -3.66
CA GLY A 301 -10.54 20.15 -4.43
C GLY A 301 -9.04 20.42 -4.59
N GLN A 302 -8.18 19.69 -3.86
CA GLN A 302 -6.72 19.73 -3.96
C GLN A 302 -6.16 18.50 -4.68
N GLY A 303 -7.03 17.64 -5.22
CA GLY A 303 -6.65 16.44 -5.97
C GLY A 303 -6.28 15.23 -5.11
N HIS A 304 -6.53 15.26 -3.79
CA HIS A 304 -6.22 14.14 -2.92
C HIS A 304 -7.37 13.14 -2.83
N MET A 305 -7.05 11.85 -2.92
CA MET A 305 -8.02 10.77 -2.71
C MET A 305 -8.54 10.80 -1.27
N LEU A 306 -9.85 10.92 -1.12
CA LEU A 306 -10.51 10.89 0.18
C LEU A 306 -10.61 9.48 0.75
N LYS A 307 -10.67 9.42 2.09
CA LYS A 307 -10.78 8.20 2.89
C LYS A 307 -11.68 8.46 4.11
N GLY A 308 -12.30 7.41 4.64
CA GLY A 308 -13.21 7.46 5.79
C GLY A 308 -14.54 8.14 5.47
N TRP A 309 -15.20 8.63 6.52
CA TRP A 309 -16.44 9.40 6.43
C TRP A 309 -16.24 10.74 5.74
N GLN A 310 -17.06 11.03 4.74
CA GLN A 310 -17.00 12.27 3.96
C GLN A 310 -18.40 12.78 3.64
N THR A 311 -18.60 14.10 3.68
CA THR A 311 -19.81 14.75 3.20
C THR A 311 -19.52 15.49 1.90
N ILE A 312 -20.13 15.05 0.81
CA ILE A 312 -19.90 15.60 -0.54
C ILE A 312 -21.25 16.03 -1.10
N ASN A 313 -21.38 17.33 -1.41
CA ASN A 313 -22.63 17.93 -1.92
C ASN A 313 -23.86 17.61 -1.05
N GLY A 314 -23.69 17.58 0.28
CA GLY A 314 -24.76 17.30 1.26
C GLY A 314 -25.04 15.82 1.52
N ASN A 315 -24.40 14.90 0.80
CA ASN A 315 -24.56 13.47 0.98
C ASN A 315 -23.38 12.89 1.78
N THR A 316 -23.66 11.93 2.67
CA THR A 316 -22.63 11.22 3.45
C THR A 316 -22.18 9.96 2.72
N PHE A 317 -20.86 9.77 2.63
CA PHE A 317 -20.20 8.61 2.03
C PHE A 317 -19.18 8.04 3.02
N TYR A 318 -18.85 6.76 2.84
CA TYR A 318 -17.67 6.18 3.47
C TYR A 318 -16.73 5.60 2.41
N PHE A 319 -15.46 5.98 2.48
CA PHE A 319 -14.40 5.47 1.63
C PHE A 319 -13.44 4.60 2.47
N ASP A 320 -13.09 3.44 1.96
CA ASP A 320 -12.20 2.49 2.64
C ASP A 320 -10.88 3.14 3.09
N LEU A 321 -10.48 2.94 4.35
CA LEU A 321 -9.27 3.55 4.88
C LEU A 321 -7.98 3.01 4.26
N ALA A 322 -7.98 1.77 3.77
CA ALA A 322 -6.79 1.19 3.14
C ALA A 322 -6.62 1.71 1.71
N ASN A 323 -7.69 1.62 0.89
CA ASN A 323 -7.59 1.82 -0.56
C ASN A 323 -8.50 2.91 -1.14
N GLY A 324 -9.29 3.60 -0.33
CA GLY A 324 -10.16 4.70 -0.76
C GLY A 324 -11.41 4.28 -1.53
N ASN A 325 -11.70 2.98 -1.66
CA ASN A 325 -12.91 2.53 -2.34
C ASN A 325 -14.18 2.95 -1.60
N MET A 326 -15.11 3.58 -2.31
CA MET A 326 -16.43 3.95 -1.80
C MET A 326 -17.24 2.71 -1.45
N TYR A 327 -17.82 2.69 -0.25
CA TYR A 327 -18.68 1.61 0.19
C TYR A 327 -20.06 1.68 -0.48
N THR A 328 -20.58 0.52 -0.87
CA THR A 328 -21.95 0.31 -1.32
C THR A 328 -22.49 -0.97 -0.65
N GLY A 329 -23.80 -1.06 -0.44
CA GLY A 329 -24.41 -2.14 0.32
C GLY A 329 -24.18 -2.01 1.83
N THR A 330 -24.27 -3.12 2.56
CA THR A 330 -24.19 -3.12 4.03
C THR A 330 -22.77 -3.43 4.54
N HIS A 331 -22.26 -2.59 5.45
CA HIS A 331 -20.94 -2.71 6.06
C HIS A 331 -21.00 -2.49 7.57
N TYR A 332 -19.98 -2.97 8.30
CA TYR A 332 -19.76 -2.60 9.70
C TYR A 332 -18.58 -1.63 9.78
N ILE A 333 -18.80 -0.45 10.35
CA ILE A 333 -17.79 0.59 10.54
C ILE A 333 -17.75 0.90 12.04
N ASP A 334 -16.59 0.75 12.66
CA ASP A 334 -16.39 0.92 14.11
C ASP A 334 -17.41 0.14 14.98
N GLY A 335 -17.80 -1.05 14.52
CA GLY A 335 -18.75 -1.93 15.21
C GLY A 335 -20.23 -1.61 14.95
N THR A 336 -20.54 -0.53 14.23
CA THR A 336 -21.90 -0.13 13.89
C THR A 336 -22.22 -0.55 12.46
N LYS A 337 -23.46 -1.02 12.22
CA LYS A 337 -23.90 -1.46 10.90
C LYS A 337 -24.43 -0.26 10.10
N HIS A 338 -23.86 0.00 8.93
CA HIS A 338 -24.28 1.04 8.00
C HIS A 338 -24.72 0.42 6.68
N ALA A 339 -25.70 1.04 6.03
CA ALA A 339 -26.12 0.71 4.67
C ALA A 339 -25.79 1.88 3.74
N PHE A 340 -25.31 1.57 2.54
CA PHE A 340 -24.99 2.55 1.52
C PHE A 340 -25.70 2.15 0.23
N ALA A 341 -26.34 3.12 -0.42
CA ALA A 341 -27.00 2.95 -1.69
C ALA A 341 -26.02 2.54 -2.81
N SER A 342 -26.53 2.20 -3.99
CA SER A 342 -25.68 1.82 -5.13
C SER A 342 -24.77 2.96 -5.64
N ASP A 343 -25.13 4.20 -5.34
CA ASP A 343 -24.34 5.41 -5.61
C ASP A 343 -23.39 5.78 -4.44
N GLY A 344 -23.39 4.99 -3.37
CA GLY A 344 -22.52 5.12 -2.20
C GLY A 344 -23.01 6.08 -1.12
N VAL A 345 -24.17 6.71 -1.30
CA VAL A 345 -24.74 7.58 -0.27
C VAL A 345 -25.23 6.72 0.90
N GLU A 346 -24.88 7.10 2.12
CA GLU A 346 -25.34 6.44 3.33
C GLU A 346 -26.88 6.49 3.43
N ASP A 347 -27.45 5.34 3.76
CA ASP A 347 -28.87 5.15 4.02
C ASP A 347 -29.10 5.15 5.53
N THR A 348 -29.68 6.23 6.02
CA THR A 348 -29.91 6.47 7.45
C THR A 348 -31.39 6.42 7.76
N TRP A 349 -31.74 5.79 8.87
CA TRP A 349 -33.08 5.76 9.44
C TRP A 349 -33.05 6.54 10.75
N GLY A 350 -34.03 7.39 10.99
CA GLY A 350 -34.11 8.22 12.20
C GLY A 350 -35.44 8.05 12.91
N TRP A 351 -35.46 8.35 14.21
CA TRP A 351 -36.69 8.27 15.00
C TRP A 351 -37.67 9.40 14.65
N PRO A 352 -38.99 9.16 14.58
CA PRO A 352 -39.97 10.21 14.29
C PRO A 352 -40.05 11.26 15.40
N PHE A 353 -39.60 10.90 16.61
CA PHE A 353 -39.37 11.78 17.75
C PHE A 353 -37.93 11.60 18.25
N PRO A 354 -36.94 12.31 17.67
CA PRO A 354 -35.51 12.08 17.95
C PRO A 354 -35.11 12.22 19.43
N ALA A 355 -35.79 13.11 20.17
CA ALA A 355 -35.53 13.31 21.60
C ALA A 355 -35.98 12.12 22.47
N ASP A 356 -37.02 11.40 22.04
CA ASP A 356 -37.54 10.22 22.73
C ASP A 356 -36.80 8.95 22.27
N GLY A 357 -36.34 8.93 21.02
CA GLY A 357 -35.61 7.83 20.40
C GLY A 357 -36.47 6.56 20.38
N ARG A 358 -35.90 5.44 20.87
CA ARG A 358 -36.60 4.15 20.95
C ARG A 358 -37.70 4.11 22.02
N GLY A 359 -37.54 4.86 23.13
CA GLY A 359 -38.47 4.82 24.26
C GLY A 359 -38.86 3.41 24.77
N TYR A 360 -40.09 3.30 25.25
CA TYR A 360 -40.72 2.06 25.70
C TYR A 360 -41.98 1.79 24.88
N PHE A 361 -42.20 0.53 24.49
CA PHE A 361 -43.40 0.09 23.79
C PHE A 361 -44.10 -1.02 24.56
N THR A 362 -45.41 -0.89 24.71
CA THR A 362 -46.30 -1.99 25.10
C THR A 362 -46.52 -2.95 23.93
N GLY A 363 -46.97 -4.17 24.20
CA GLY A 363 -47.20 -5.16 23.14
C GLY A 363 -48.19 -4.69 22.07
N ALA A 364 -49.24 -3.95 22.44
CA ALA A 364 -50.21 -3.38 21.50
C ALA A 364 -49.59 -2.37 20.50
N GLN A 365 -48.46 -1.75 20.82
CA GLN A 365 -47.79 -0.76 19.98
C GLN A 365 -46.74 -1.38 19.05
N LEU A 366 -46.27 -2.60 19.36
CA LEU A 366 -45.23 -3.27 18.60
C LEU A 366 -45.77 -3.82 17.28
N PHE A 367 -44.92 -3.80 16.25
CA PHE A 367 -45.15 -4.48 14.98
C PHE A 367 -45.36 -5.98 15.17
N GLY A 368 -46.28 -6.58 14.40
CA GLY A 368 -46.54 -8.00 14.39
C GLY A 368 -47.66 -8.43 15.36
N VAL A 369 -47.63 -9.70 15.77
CA VAL A 369 -48.60 -10.27 16.72
C VAL A 369 -47.98 -10.27 18.12
N ASN A 370 -48.49 -9.43 19.00
CA ASN A 370 -47.99 -9.24 20.36
C ASN A 370 -49.15 -9.14 21.35
N ALA A 371 -48.87 -9.42 22.63
CA ALA A 371 -49.86 -9.36 23.70
C ALA A 371 -50.45 -7.94 23.83
N GLY A 372 -51.78 -7.84 23.90
CA GLY A 372 -52.53 -6.57 23.90
C GLY A 372 -52.96 -6.09 22.51
N GLY A 373 -52.53 -6.76 21.43
CA GLY A 373 -52.94 -6.46 20.05
C GLY A 373 -54.20 -7.19 19.58
N GLU A 374 -54.82 -8.02 20.42
CA GLU A 374 -55.92 -8.93 20.07
C GLU A 374 -57.20 -8.23 19.61
N PHE A 375 -57.32 -6.93 19.88
CA PHE A 375 -58.42 -6.09 19.39
C PHE A 375 -58.34 -5.81 17.88
N ARG A 376 -57.17 -6.02 17.25
CA ARG A 376 -56.99 -5.90 15.80
C ARG A 376 -57.46 -7.18 15.10
N LEU A 377 -57.93 -7.06 13.86
CA LEU A 377 -58.22 -8.23 13.03
C LEU A 377 -56.95 -9.10 12.92
N ASN A 378 -57.08 -10.40 13.17
CA ASN A 378 -55.96 -11.36 13.23
C ASN A 378 -54.86 -11.05 14.26
N GLY A 379 -55.04 -10.06 15.15
CA GLY A 379 -54.06 -9.64 16.15
C GLY A 379 -52.74 -9.09 15.59
N PHE A 380 -52.65 -8.84 14.28
CA PHE A 380 -51.44 -8.35 13.61
C PHE A 380 -51.45 -6.83 13.51
N HIS A 381 -50.31 -6.22 13.82
CA HIS A 381 -50.05 -4.80 13.67
C HIS A 381 -49.02 -4.57 12.55
N ASP A 382 -49.37 -3.73 11.58
CA ASP A 382 -48.59 -3.41 10.37
C ASP A 382 -47.48 -2.38 10.56
N GLY A 383 -47.42 -1.74 11.72
CA GLY A 383 -46.44 -0.70 11.99
C GLY A 383 -45.99 -0.65 13.44
N LEU A 384 -45.52 0.52 13.85
CA LEU A 384 -45.06 0.82 15.19
C LEU A 384 -45.75 2.08 15.68
N ASP A 385 -46.42 2.01 16.84
CA ASP A 385 -47.21 3.11 17.39
C ASP A 385 -46.42 3.87 18.48
N PHE A 386 -46.23 5.16 18.27
CA PHE A 386 -45.57 6.08 19.20
C PHE A 386 -46.63 6.91 19.94
N GLY A 387 -46.98 6.49 21.16
CA GLY A 387 -48.03 7.10 21.96
C GLY A 387 -47.69 8.51 22.43
N SER A 388 -48.70 9.37 22.58
CA SER A 388 -48.49 10.74 23.08
C SER A 388 -48.05 10.84 24.54
N ILE A 389 -48.21 9.75 25.30
CA ILE A 389 -47.79 9.67 26.71
C ILE A 389 -46.35 9.15 26.84
N ASP A 390 -45.96 8.14 26.05
CA ASP A 390 -44.65 7.48 26.13
C ASP A 390 -43.60 8.05 25.17
N HIS A 391 -44.02 8.70 24.10
CA HIS A 391 -43.19 9.48 23.18
C HIS A 391 -43.81 10.87 23.02
N PRO A 392 -43.63 11.79 23.99
CA PRO A 392 -44.38 13.04 24.09
C PRO A 392 -44.04 14.10 23.03
N GLY A 393 -43.08 13.85 22.13
CA GLY A 393 -42.72 14.78 21.05
C GLY A 393 -43.92 15.29 20.24
N TYR A 394 -43.93 16.60 19.95
CA TYR A 394 -44.98 17.21 19.11
C TYR A 394 -44.61 17.15 17.64
N GLU A 395 -43.37 17.54 17.29
CA GLU A 395 -42.89 17.54 15.92
C GLU A 395 -42.64 16.12 15.43
N VAL A 396 -43.31 15.76 14.35
CA VAL A 396 -43.11 14.50 13.65
C VAL A 396 -42.03 14.70 12.60
N HIS A 397 -40.97 13.91 12.70
CA HIS A 397 -39.83 13.97 11.79
C HIS A 397 -39.90 12.86 10.75
N ALA A 398 -39.40 13.12 9.54
CA ALA A 398 -39.22 12.10 8.52
C ALA A 398 -38.19 11.07 9.03
N VAL A 399 -38.60 9.80 9.08
CA VAL A 399 -37.72 8.72 9.56
C VAL A 399 -36.72 8.25 8.50
N HIS A 400 -36.88 8.71 7.25
CA HIS A 400 -36.04 8.34 6.13
C HIS A 400 -35.98 9.45 5.09
N LYS A 401 -34.87 9.56 4.37
CA LYS A 401 -34.79 10.44 3.19
C LYS A 401 -35.69 9.95 2.07
N GLY A 402 -36.31 10.84 1.31
CA GLY A 402 -37.13 10.42 0.18
C GLY A 402 -38.02 11.52 -0.39
N THR A 403 -38.87 11.12 -1.33
CA THR A 403 -39.85 12.01 -1.96
C THR A 403 -41.21 11.83 -1.32
N VAL A 404 -41.85 12.92 -0.89
CA VAL A 404 -43.25 12.88 -0.46
C VAL A 404 -44.13 12.58 -1.67
N THR A 405 -44.72 11.39 -1.74
CA THR A 405 -45.51 10.94 -2.90
C THR A 405 -47.01 11.13 -2.70
N ALA A 406 -47.48 11.17 -1.46
CA ALA A 406 -48.87 11.44 -1.14
C ALA A 406 -49.04 12.11 0.22
N ILE A 407 -50.08 12.93 0.31
CA ILE A 407 -50.66 13.39 1.56
C ILE A 407 -52.15 13.05 1.46
N GLY A 408 -52.60 12.13 2.31
CA GLY A 408 -53.93 11.53 2.18
C GLY A 408 -54.70 11.54 3.48
N TYR A 409 -55.99 11.23 3.37
CA TYR A 409 -56.86 10.93 4.49
C TYR A 409 -57.57 9.61 4.22
N ALA A 410 -57.61 8.72 5.20
CA ALA A 410 -58.42 7.52 5.16
C ALA A 410 -59.15 7.33 6.49
N SER A 411 -60.43 6.93 6.41
CA SER A 411 -61.20 6.63 7.62
C SER A 411 -60.52 5.50 8.39
N GLY A 412 -60.15 5.78 9.64
CA GLY A 412 -59.41 4.85 10.50
C GLY A 412 -57.90 5.06 10.53
N LEU A 413 -57.36 5.95 9.69
CA LEU A 413 -55.94 6.35 9.64
C LEU A 413 -55.69 7.86 9.84
N ASP A 414 -56.77 8.65 9.96
CA ASP A 414 -56.71 10.12 9.88
C ASP A 414 -55.86 10.63 8.69
N TRP A 415 -55.19 11.78 8.84
CA TRP A 415 -54.28 12.31 7.81
C TRP A 415 -52.88 11.73 7.95
N TYR A 416 -52.28 11.42 6.80
CA TYR A 416 -50.98 10.75 6.73
C TYR A 416 -50.09 11.30 5.60
N VAL A 417 -48.80 11.01 5.71
CA VAL A 417 -47.76 11.31 4.71
C VAL A 417 -47.15 10.00 4.21
N LEU A 418 -46.99 9.88 2.89
CA LEU A 418 -46.20 8.82 2.25
C LEU A 418 -44.90 9.38 1.71
N ILE A 419 -43.79 8.74 2.06
CA ILE A 419 -42.45 9.06 1.55
C ILE A 419 -41.93 7.82 0.82
N ASP A 420 -41.63 7.97 -0.48
CA ASP A 420 -40.90 6.94 -1.25
C ASP A 420 -39.39 7.16 -1.05
N THR A 421 -38.71 6.13 -0.55
CA THR A 421 -37.27 6.18 -0.26
C THR A 421 -36.38 5.97 -1.50
N GLY A 422 -36.97 5.66 -2.66
CA GLY A 422 -36.26 5.29 -3.88
C GLY A 422 -35.81 3.82 -3.91
N GLU A 423 -35.43 3.25 -2.76
CA GLU A 423 -34.88 1.89 -2.63
C GLU A 423 -35.92 0.83 -2.24
N TYR A 424 -37.04 0.78 -2.95
CA TYR A 424 -38.11 -0.22 -2.76
C TYR A 424 -38.92 -0.10 -1.47
N LEU A 425 -38.85 1.00 -0.71
CA LEU A 425 -39.66 1.19 0.49
C LEU A 425 -40.56 2.41 0.39
N THR A 426 -41.76 2.29 0.96
CA THR A 426 -42.68 3.39 1.22
C THR A 426 -42.79 3.52 2.74
N VAL A 427 -42.46 4.70 3.24
CA VAL A 427 -42.65 5.10 4.64
C VAL A 427 -44.01 5.76 4.78
N TYR A 428 -44.78 5.31 5.76
CA TYR A 428 -46.12 5.75 6.08
C TYR A 428 -46.14 6.33 7.49
N GLN A 429 -46.45 7.63 7.62
CA GLN A 429 -46.54 8.31 8.91
C GLN A 429 -47.91 8.97 9.09
N GLU A 430 -48.70 8.41 9.99
CA GLU A 430 -50.04 8.88 10.39
C GLU A 430 -49.94 9.52 11.78
N ALA A 431 -50.36 10.77 11.94
CA ALA A 431 -50.32 11.49 13.21
C ALA A 431 -51.17 12.77 13.25
N PHE A 432 -51.97 13.03 12.22
CA PHE A 432 -52.45 14.36 11.91
C PHE A 432 -53.98 14.37 11.85
N SER A 433 -54.65 15.19 12.66
CA SER A 433 -56.12 15.30 12.63
C SER A 433 -56.63 16.15 11.46
N SER A 434 -55.75 16.92 10.80
CA SER A 434 -56.10 17.70 9.61
C SER A 434 -54.91 17.93 8.67
N ARG A 435 -55.18 18.27 7.41
CA ARG A 435 -54.16 18.63 6.42
C ARG A 435 -53.24 19.76 6.86
N SER A 436 -53.72 20.74 7.64
CA SER A 436 -52.92 21.88 8.08
C SER A 436 -51.86 21.51 9.12
N ASN A 437 -51.97 20.34 9.75
CA ASN A 437 -50.95 19.82 10.65
C ASN A 437 -49.75 19.19 9.90
N ILE A 438 -49.84 19.03 8.57
CA ILE A 438 -48.77 18.52 7.71
C ILE A 438 -48.08 19.69 7.01
N TRP A 439 -46.77 19.80 7.18
CA TRP A 439 -45.98 20.96 6.75
C TRP A 439 -45.13 20.70 5.49
N VAL A 440 -45.23 19.50 4.94
CA VAL A 440 -44.63 19.14 3.65
C VAL A 440 -45.65 19.15 2.50
N SER A 441 -45.15 19.09 1.28
CA SER A 441 -45.95 19.04 0.04
C SER A 441 -45.59 17.82 -0.82
N VAL A 442 -46.55 17.33 -1.62
CA VAL A 442 -46.29 16.26 -2.59
C VAL A 442 -45.22 16.73 -3.60
N GLY A 443 -44.23 15.88 -3.85
CA GLY A 443 -43.04 16.17 -4.67
C GLY A 443 -41.85 16.73 -3.89
N GLN A 444 -42.03 17.12 -2.62
CA GLN A 444 -40.94 17.60 -1.78
C GLN A 444 -39.95 16.47 -1.45
N GLN A 445 -38.65 16.76 -1.58
CA GLN A 445 -37.59 15.91 -1.00
C GLN A 445 -37.47 16.23 0.50
N VAL A 446 -37.41 15.18 1.32
CA VAL A 446 -37.14 15.27 2.76
C VAL A 446 -35.90 14.46 3.10
N ASN A 447 -35.15 14.91 4.10
CA ASN A 447 -34.06 14.18 4.72
C ASN A 447 -34.52 13.57 6.05
N VAL A 448 -33.74 12.62 6.58
CA VAL A 448 -33.93 12.11 7.93
C VAL A 448 -33.88 13.27 8.92
N GLY A 449 -34.88 13.36 9.80
CA GLY A 449 -34.96 14.44 10.79
C GLY A 449 -35.56 15.74 10.27
N ASP A 450 -36.04 15.82 9.03
CA ASP A 450 -36.85 16.96 8.62
C ASP A 450 -38.24 16.90 9.28
N VAL A 451 -38.74 18.01 9.80
CA VAL A 451 -40.09 18.06 10.39
C VAL A 451 -41.14 18.01 9.28
N ILE A 452 -42.00 16.98 9.31
CA ILE A 452 -43.05 16.79 8.32
C ILE A 452 -44.42 17.30 8.78
N GLY A 453 -44.59 17.53 10.09
CA GLY A 453 -45.83 18.06 10.67
C GLY A 453 -45.84 18.02 12.19
N GLY A 454 -46.96 18.44 12.79
CA GLY A 454 -47.21 18.36 14.23
C GLY A 454 -48.24 17.30 14.60
N ARG A 455 -47.89 16.38 15.52
CA ARG A 455 -48.80 15.34 15.99
C ARG A 455 -49.97 15.96 16.75
N THR A 456 -51.18 15.62 16.30
CA THR A 456 -52.45 16.10 16.89
C THR A 456 -53.43 14.96 17.22
N THR A 457 -53.03 13.73 16.95
CA THR A 457 -53.73 12.50 17.32
C THR A 457 -53.12 11.89 18.60
N ALA A 458 -53.73 10.83 19.12
CA ALA A 458 -53.27 10.17 20.34
C ALA A 458 -51.92 9.44 20.19
N HIS A 459 -51.52 9.08 18.98
CA HIS A 459 -50.26 8.42 18.66
C HIS A 459 -49.82 8.76 17.22
N LEU A 460 -48.54 8.56 16.93
CA LEU A 460 -48.05 8.43 15.55
C LEU A 460 -47.96 6.95 15.20
N HIS A 461 -48.57 6.54 14.08
CA HIS A 461 -48.36 5.22 13.50
C HIS A 461 -47.29 5.30 12.40
N LEU A 462 -46.28 4.45 12.49
CA LEU A 462 -45.22 4.31 11.48
C LEU A 462 -45.31 2.94 10.81
N GLY A 463 -45.71 2.92 9.53
CA GLY A 463 -45.68 1.74 8.67
C GLY A 463 -44.55 1.81 7.65
N ILE A 464 -43.95 0.66 7.33
CA ILE A 464 -42.93 0.56 6.27
C ILE A 464 -43.27 -0.63 5.40
N THR A 465 -43.38 -0.43 4.09
CA THR A 465 -43.77 -1.49 3.14
C THR A 465 -42.90 -1.50 1.89
N ARG A 466 -42.72 -2.69 1.31
CA ARG A 466 -42.15 -2.85 -0.05
C ARG A 466 -43.18 -2.66 -1.17
N GLN A 467 -44.45 -2.56 -0.82
CA GLN A 467 -45.54 -2.43 -1.77
C GLN A 467 -45.66 -0.98 -2.26
N LYS A 468 -45.38 -0.75 -3.54
CA LYS A 468 -45.44 0.59 -4.15
C LYS A 468 -46.87 1.13 -4.28
N ASN A 469 -47.86 0.25 -4.42
CA ASN A 469 -49.26 0.66 -4.37
C ASN A 469 -49.76 0.68 -2.93
N PHE A 470 -49.79 1.88 -2.31
CA PHE A 470 -50.18 2.03 -0.91
C PHE A 470 -51.57 1.49 -0.60
N SER A 471 -52.54 1.59 -1.52
CA SER A 471 -53.87 1.01 -1.31
C SER A 471 -53.84 -0.51 -1.18
N VAL A 472 -52.90 -1.18 -1.87
CA VAL A 472 -52.68 -2.63 -1.73
C VAL A 472 -52.00 -2.95 -0.40
N ALA A 473 -51.07 -2.11 0.06
CA ALA A 473 -50.44 -2.25 1.38
C ALA A 473 -51.50 -2.14 2.48
N LEU A 474 -52.33 -1.10 2.41
CA LEU A 474 -53.39 -0.81 3.37
C LEU A 474 -54.47 -1.91 3.42
N ALA A 475 -54.81 -2.52 2.29
CA ALA A 475 -55.71 -3.68 2.27
C ALA A 475 -55.16 -4.89 3.04
N ASN A 476 -53.86 -4.89 3.36
CA ASN A 476 -53.15 -5.96 4.09
C ASN A 476 -52.66 -5.53 5.49
N SER A 477 -53.18 -4.43 6.06
CA SER A 477 -52.79 -3.90 7.39
C SER A 477 -52.88 -4.93 8.52
N PHE A 478 -53.75 -5.92 8.38
CA PHE A 478 -54.00 -6.95 9.39
C PHE A 478 -53.53 -8.36 8.96
N ASN A 479 -52.70 -8.45 7.92
CA ASN A 479 -52.23 -9.72 7.36
C ASN A 479 -50.71 -9.87 7.52
N ASN A 480 -50.28 -10.92 8.23
CA ASN A 480 -48.87 -11.27 8.35
C ASN A 480 -48.37 -12.03 7.10
N ASN A 481 -48.33 -11.35 5.94
CA ASN A 481 -47.94 -11.93 4.65
C ASN A 481 -46.64 -11.33 4.08
N GLY A 482 -45.91 -10.55 4.89
CA GLY A 482 -44.67 -9.88 4.48
C GLY A 482 -44.88 -8.56 3.72
N THR A 483 -46.12 -8.06 3.61
CA THR A 483 -46.39 -6.74 3.03
C THR A 483 -45.74 -5.62 3.84
N TRP A 484 -45.77 -5.74 5.16
CA TRP A 484 -45.23 -4.75 6.09
C TRP A 484 -43.94 -5.22 6.75
N ILE A 485 -43.05 -4.29 7.04
CA ILE A 485 -41.72 -4.51 7.61
C ILE A 485 -41.68 -3.94 9.02
N ASN A 486 -41.05 -4.67 9.94
CA ASN A 486 -40.86 -4.23 11.31
C ASN A 486 -39.99 -2.95 11.38
N PRO A 487 -40.57 -1.78 11.73
CA PRO A 487 -39.81 -0.52 11.77
C PRO A 487 -38.65 -0.54 12.76
N LEU A 488 -38.74 -1.29 13.87
CA LEU A 488 -37.66 -1.38 14.85
C LEU A 488 -36.36 -1.99 14.29
N THR A 489 -36.45 -2.78 13.21
CA THR A 489 -35.26 -3.34 12.56
C THR A 489 -34.50 -2.34 11.70
N LEU A 490 -35.13 -1.20 11.38
CA LEU A 490 -34.58 -0.14 10.55
C LEU A 490 -34.20 1.07 11.41
N LEU A 491 -35.10 1.49 12.30
CA LEU A 491 -34.88 2.58 13.27
C LEU A 491 -33.86 2.22 14.37
N GLY A 492 -33.67 0.93 14.63
CA GLY A 492 -32.93 0.41 15.79
C GLY A 492 -31.41 0.40 15.68
N ASN A 493 -30.84 1.13 14.72
CA ASN A 493 -29.41 1.43 14.68
C ASN A 493 -29.15 2.76 15.38
#